data_AF-A0A1B6LAJ4-F1
#
_entry.id   AF-A0A1B6LAJ4-F1
#
_cell.length_a   1.000
_cell.length_b   1.000
_cell.length_c   1.000
_cell.angle_alpha   90.00
_cell.angle_beta   90.00
_cell.angle_gamma   90.00
#
_symmetry.space_group_name_H-M   'P 1'
#
loop_
_entity.id
_entity.type
_entity.pdbx_description
1 polymer ?
#
loop_
_entity_poly.entity_id
_entity_poly.type
_entity_poly.pdbx_seq_one_letter_code
_entity_poly.pdbx_strand_id
1 'polypeptide(L)'
;DSFDEFVALARRALHRDLAAGVYMPVANSGLCSNVCSSLAQCACGLRTGQYECLCPPGYYGLGTADQESPCLPCPNGTYHNGEVPGDVTRCTPCPDVNHITLEPAVGLQDCVCKRGFVSNGTHRDTVCA
;
A
#
# COMPACT_ATOMS: atom_id res chain seq x y z
N ASP A 1 0.38 2.66 41.34
CA ASP A 1 1.40 2.68 40.28
C ASP A 1 1.91 1.28 39.97
N SER A 2 1.47 0.69 38.85
CA SER A 2 2.25 -0.33 38.12
C SER A 2 1.58 -0.84 36.83
N PHE A 3 0.29 -0.54 36.60
CA PHE A 3 -0.38 -0.98 35.35
C PHE A 3 -0.31 0.06 34.24
N ASP A 4 -0.61 1.33 34.51
CA ASP A 4 -0.59 2.39 33.48
C ASP A 4 0.80 2.60 32.87
N GLU A 5 1.84 2.48 33.69
CA GLU A 5 3.23 2.59 33.24
C GLU A 5 3.66 1.36 32.41
N PHE A 6 3.20 0.17 32.79
CA PHE A 6 3.38 -1.04 31.98
C PHE A 6 2.66 -0.95 30.64
N VAL A 7 1.41 -0.45 30.62
CA VAL A 7 0.65 -0.23 29.38
C VAL A 7 1.34 0.81 28.50
N ALA A 8 1.83 1.91 29.07
CA ALA A 8 2.56 2.92 28.34
C ALA A 8 3.87 2.37 27.75
N LEU A 9 4.61 1.56 28.52
CA LEU A 9 5.85 0.92 28.06
C LEU A 9 5.57 -0.14 26.98
N ALA A 10 4.56 -0.99 27.17
CA ALA A 10 4.16 -2.01 26.21
C ALA A 10 3.71 -1.38 24.88
N ARG A 11 2.89 -0.32 24.92
CA ARG A 11 2.55 0.47 23.72
C ARG A 11 3.80 1.04 23.07
N ARG A 12 4.69 1.68 23.83
CA ARG A 12 5.92 2.26 23.29
C ARG A 12 6.85 1.22 22.65
N ALA A 13 7.00 0.05 23.27
CA ALA A 13 7.83 -1.04 22.77
C ALA A 13 7.22 -1.71 21.53
N LEU A 14 5.89 -1.84 21.46
CA LEU A 14 5.21 -2.42 20.29
C LEU A 14 5.17 -1.46 19.10
N HIS A 15 5.09 -0.14 19.33
CA HIS A 15 4.91 0.87 18.28
C HIS A 15 6.21 1.44 17.69
N ARG A 16 7.38 1.21 18.32
CA ARG A 16 8.65 1.78 17.81
C ARG A 16 9.23 1.04 16.59
N ASP A 17 8.85 -0.24 16.41
CA ASP A 17 9.37 -1.12 15.35
C ASP A 17 8.28 -1.63 14.39
N LEU A 18 7.08 -1.08 14.46
CA LEU A 18 5.94 -1.61 13.72
C LEU A 18 5.89 -1.00 12.33
N ALA A 19 6.40 -1.73 11.33
CA ALA A 19 5.97 -1.52 9.95
C ALA A 19 4.43 -1.38 9.93
N ALA A 20 3.91 -0.48 9.08
CA ALA A 20 2.50 -0.07 9.07
C ALA A 20 1.49 -1.24 9.07
N GLY A 21 1.95 -2.45 8.72
CA GLY A 21 1.16 -3.68 8.83
C GLY A 21 0.13 -3.72 7.72
N VAL A 22 -0.82 -4.62 7.84
CA VAL A 22 -1.94 -4.72 6.90
C VAL A 22 -3.10 -3.89 7.44
N TYR A 23 -3.77 -3.15 6.56
CA TYR A 23 -4.99 -2.42 6.88
C TYR A 23 -6.20 -3.20 6.37
N MET A 24 -7.26 -3.24 7.17
CA MET A 24 -8.52 -3.87 6.81
C MET A 24 -9.59 -2.80 6.55
N PRO A 25 -10.22 -2.78 5.38
CA PRO A 25 -11.26 -1.80 5.07
C PRO A 25 -12.45 -1.89 6.04
N VAL A 26 -12.99 -0.73 6.39
CA VAL A 26 -14.16 -0.59 7.26
C VAL A 26 -15.29 0.15 6.54
N ALA A 27 -16.54 -0.26 6.79
CA ALA A 27 -17.70 0.35 6.16
C ALA A 27 -18.03 1.74 6.72
N ASN A 28 -17.66 2.01 7.97
CA ASN A 28 -17.95 3.28 8.64
C ASN A 28 -16.84 4.31 8.40
N SER A 29 -17.03 5.21 7.45
CA SER A 29 -16.12 6.33 7.15
C SER A 29 -15.92 7.30 8.32
N GLY A 30 -16.83 7.31 9.29
CA GLY A 30 -16.71 8.12 10.50
C GLY A 30 -15.53 7.73 11.39
N LEU A 31 -15.01 6.50 11.27
CA LEU A 31 -13.80 6.06 11.96
C LEU A 31 -12.55 6.80 11.45
N CYS A 32 -12.56 7.22 10.18
CA CYS A 32 -11.58 8.13 9.60
C CYS A 32 -12.07 9.60 9.64
N SER A 33 -13.02 9.95 10.52
CA SER A 33 -13.59 11.30 10.61
C SER A 33 -14.17 11.85 9.29
N ASN A 34 -14.60 10.96 8.38
CA ASN A 34 -15.11 11.29 7.04
C ASN A 34 -14.13 12.14 6.19
N VAL A 35 -12.82 12.00 6.40
CA VAL A 35 -11.80 12.75 5.65
C VAL A 35 -11.33 12.05 4.38
N CYS A 36 -11.72 10.79 4.16
CA CYS A 36 -11.32 10.05 2.96
C CYS A 36 -11.97 10.63 1.70
N SER A 37 -11.19 10.74 0.63
CA SER A 37 -11.67 11.10 -0.70
C SER A 37 -12.61 10.01 -1.25
N SER A 38 -13.37 10.34 -2.30
CA SER A 38 -14.25 9.37 -2.98
C SER A 38 -13.51 8.21 -3.64
N LEU A 39 -12.18 8.34 -3.84
CA LEU A 39 -11.33 7.32 -4.42
C LEU A 39 -10.71 6.41 -3.34
N ALA A 40 -10.84 6.74 -2.06
CA ALA A 40 -10.19 6.01 -0.98
C ALA A 40 -11.20 5.36 -0.03
N GLN A 41 -10.79 4.25 0.60
CA GLN A 41 -11.60 3.54 1.57
C GLN A 41 -11.00 3.66 2.97
N CYS A 42 -11.84 4.01 3.95
CA CYS A 42 -11.42 4.01 5.35
C CYS A 42 -11.04 2.59 5.78
N ALA A 43 -9.92 2.42 6.47
CA ALA A 43 -9.42 1.14 6.92
C ALA A 43 -8.73 1.24 8.28
N CYS A 44 -8.66 0.12 9.00
CA CYS A 44 -7.99 0.01 10.29
C CYS A 44 -6.70 -0.79 10.17
N GLY A 45 -5.58 -0.22 10.60
CA GLY A 45 -4.30 -0.92 10.68
C GLY A 45 -4.36 -2.01 11.74
N LEU A 46 -4.23 -3.27 11.35
CA LEU A 46 -4.35 -4.42 12.28
C LEU A 46 -3.25 -4.45 13.35
N ARG A 47 -2.12 -3.79 13.07
CA ARG A 47 -0.97 -3.69 13.97
C ARG A 47 -0.96 -2.40 14.79
N THR A 48 -1.34 -1.29 14.17
CA THR A 48 -1.29 0.05 14.79
C THR A 48 -2.59 0.43 15.52
N GLY A 49 -3.72 -0.16 15.12
CA GLY A 49 -5.06 0.27 15.53
C GLY A 49 -5.47 1.63 14.98
N GLN A 50 -4.71 2.19 14.03
CA GLN A 50 -4.95 3.51 13.46
C GLN A 50 -5.89 3.42 12.26
N TYR A 51 -6.79 4.40 12.16
CA TYR A 51 -7.71 4.52 11.04
C TYR A 51 -7.15 5.48 10.00
N GLU A 52 -7.00 4.98 8.78
CA GLU A 52 -6.41 5.72 7.65
C GLU A 52 -7.19 5.42 6.37
N CYS A 53 -7.01 6.27 5.37
CA CYS A 53 -7.64 6.11 4.07
C CYS A 53 -6.71 5.32 3.14
N LEU A 54 -7.22 4.26 2.52
CA LEU A 54 -6.48 3.44 1.56
C LEU A 54 -6.84 3.85 0.14
N CYS A 55 -5.82 4.07 -0.68
CA CYS A 55 -5.98 4.17 -2.12
C CYS A 55 -6.33 2.81 -2.74
N PRO A 56 -6.98 2.80 -3.91
CA PRO A 56 -7.35 1.56 -4.56
C PRO A 56 -6.09 0.80 -5.03
N PRO A 57 -6.16 -0.51 -5.25
CA PRO A 57 -5.05 -1.28 -5.80
C PRO A 57 -4.50 -0.65 -7.09
N GLY A 58 -3.18 -0.59 -7.21
CA GLY A 58 -2.44 0.10 -8.28
C GLY A 58 -2.12 1.57 -7.99
N TYR A 59 -2.58 2.12 -6.86
CA TYR A 59 -2.38 3.51 -6.51
C TYR A 59 -1.69 3.66 -5.15
N TYR A 60 -0.96 4.77 -4.99
CA TYR A 60 -0.40 5.22 -3.72
C TYR A 60 -0.96 6.60 -3.35
N GLY A 61 -0.82 6.99 -2.10
CA GLY A 61 -1.26 8.29 -1.59
C GLY A 61 -1.81 8.19 -0.16
N LEU A 62 -2.18 9.35 0.38
CA LEU A 62 -2.84 9.45 1.68
C LEU A 62 -4.35 9.21 1.59
N GLY A 63 -4.94 9.27 0.38
CA GLY A 63 -6.36 9.02 0.16
C GLY A 63 -7.30 10.06 0.77
N THR A 64 -6.79 11.14 1.36
CA THR A 64 -7.59 12.16 2.06
C THR A 64 -8.12 13.24 1.11
N ALA A 65 -9.34 13.73 1.36
CA ALA A 65 -10.07 14.63 0.47
C ALA A 65 -9.50 16.05 0.39
N ASP A 66 -8.61 16.44 1.32
CA ASP A 66 -7.92 17.72 1.35
C ASP A 66 -6.76 17.82 0.34
N GLN A 67 -6.34 16.70 -0.24
CA GLN A 67 -5.27 16.64 -1.24
C GLN A 67 -5.82 16.84 -2.66
N GLU A 68 -5.10 17.61 -3.49
CA GLU A 68 -5.47 17.82 -4.91
C GLU A 68 -5.46 16.50 -5.70
N SER A 69 -4.51 15.62 -5.39
CA SER A 69 -4.40 14.26 -5.96
C SER A 69 -4.28 13.25 -4.82
N PRO A 70 -5.41 12.78 -4.25
CA PRO A 70 -5.41 11.93 -3.05
C PRO A 70 -4.82 10.55 -3.30
N CYS A 71 -4.96 10.04 -4.52
CA CYS A 71 -4.41 8.77 -4.98
C CYS A 71 -3.80 8.94 -6.37
N LEU A 72 -2.55 8.52 -6.53
CA LEU A 72 -1.79 8.59 -7.77
C LEU A 72 -1.42 7.16 -8.22
N PRO A 73 -1.45 6.86 -9.52
CA PRO A 73 -1.07 5.54 -10.01
C PRO A 73 0.41 5.27 -9.71
N CYS A 74 0.73 4.01 -9.41
CA CYS A 74 2.11 3.61 -9.22
C CYS A 74 2.94 3.85 -10.49
N PRO A 75 4.23 4.22 -10.37
CA PRO A 75 5.11 4.37 -11.52
C PRO A 75 5.24 3.07 -12.33
N ASN A 76 5.41 3.20 -13.65
CA ASN A 76 5.62 2.05 -14.53
C ASN A 76 6.78 1.16 -14.05
N GLY A 77 6.57 -0.16 -14.03
CA GLY A 77 7.52 -1.13 -13.48
C GLY A 77 7.37 -1.34 -11.97
N THR A 78 6.32 -0.79 -11.35
CA THR A 78 5.97 -1.00 -9.95
C THR A 78 4.48 -1.31 -9.79
N TYR A 79 4.11 -2.01 -8.71
CA TYR A 79 2.74 -2.40 -8.43
C TYR A 79 2.40 -2.17 -6.95
N HIS A 80 1.12 -2.08 -6.62
CA HIS A 80 0.67 -1.95 -5.23
C HIS A 80 -0.68 -2.63 -5.02
N ASN A 81 -0.79 -3.47 -4.00
CA ASN A 81 -2.03 -4.19 -3.69
C ASN A 81 -3.11 -3.36 -2.95
N GLY A 82 -2.88 -2.07 -2.67
CA GLY A 82 -3.81 -1.21 -1.93
C GLY A 82 -3.98 -1.53 -0.44
N GLU A 83 -3.15 -2.38 0.16
CA GLU A 83 -3.32 -2.83 1.56
C GLU A 83 -2.66 -1.90 2.60
N VAL A 84 -1.86 -0.93 2.14
CA VAL A 84 -1.15 0.00 2.99
C VAL A 84 -1.27 1.42 2.46
N PRO A 85 -1.47 2.42 3.34
CA PRO A 85 -1.37 3.82 2.95
C PRO A 85 0.10 4.23 2.84
N GLY A 86 0.34 5.32 2.12
CA GLY A 86 1.67 5.95 2.06
C GLY A 86 1.97 6.60 0.72
N ASP A 87 3.20 7.08 0.59
CA ASP A 87 3.69 7.71 -0.63
C ASP A 87 4.15 6.65 -1.66
N VAL A 88 4.81 7.13 -2.72
CA VAL A 88 5.31 6.30 -3.82
C VAL A 88 6.24 5.17 -3.36
N THR A 89 6.86 5.28 -2.17
CA THR A 89 7.73 4.23 -1.62
C THR A 89 6.99 2.93 -1.30
N ARG A 90 5.64 2.96 -1.27
CA ARG A 90 4.80 1.79 -1.08
C ARG A 90 4.55 1.00 -2.36
N CYS A 91 4.80 1.58 -3.53
CA CYS A 91 4.80 0.84 -4.78
C CYS A 91 6.00 -0.13 -4.79
N THR A 92 5.71 -1.42 -4.95
CA THR A 92 6.70 -2.48 -4.98
C THR A 92 7.26 -2.62 -6.39
N PRO A 93 8.60 -2.63 -6.58
CA PRO A 93 9.19 -2.79 -7.90
C PRO A 93 8.97 -4.21 -8.45
N CYS A 94 8.81 -4.32 -9.76
CA CYS A 94 8.85 -5.59 -10.46
C CYS A 94 10.24 -6.26 -10.30
N PRO A 95 10.36 -7.60 -10.39
CA PRO A 95 11.61 -8.31 -10.12
C PRO A 95 12.76 -8.06 -11.11
N ASP A 96 12.43 -7.69 -12.35
CA ASP A 96 13.38 -7.52 -13.45
C ASP A 96 13.32 -6.06 -13.94
N VAL A 97 14.49 -5.47 -14.22
CA VAL A 97 14.63 -4.08 -14.68
C VAL A 97 14.04 -3.83 -16.08
N ASN A 98 13.80 -4.88 -16.85
CA ASN A 98 13.15 -4.84 -18.15
C ASN A 98 11.64 -5.08 -18.07
N HIS A 99 11.09 -5.25 -16.87
CA HIS A 99 9.65 -5.24 -16.68
C HIS A 99 9.06 -3.84 -16.82
N ILE A 100 7.88 -3.80 -17.41
CA ILE A 100 6.93 -2.71 -17.35
C ILE A 100 5.65 -3.24 -16.69
N THR A 101 4.80 -2.34 -16.22
CA THR A 101 3.50 -2.72 -15.66
C THR A 101 2.36 -2.28 -16.55
N LEU A 102 1.28 -3.05 -16.54
CA LEU A 102 0.00 -2.66 -17.14
C LEU A 102 -0.86 -2.00 -16.06
N GLU A 103 -1.29 -0.75 -16.31
CA GLU A 103 -2.08 0.01 -15.36
C GLU A 103 -3.55 -0.44 -15.34
N PRO A 104 -4.20 -0.53 -14.15
CA PRO A 104 -3.63 -0.38 -12.81
C PRO A 104 -2.84 -1.62 -12.36
N ALA A 105 -1.61 -1.42 -11.91
CA ALA A 105 -0.70 -2.50 -11.53
C ALA A 105 -0.91 -2.95 -10.07
N VAL A 106 -1.67 -4.01 -9.86
CA VAL A 106 -2.10 -4.46 -8.53
C VAL A 106 -1.16 -5.50 -7.92
N GLY A 107 -0.42 -6.24 -8.76
CA GLY A 107 0.44 -7.31 -8.31
C GLY A 107 1.54 -7.69 -9.30
N LEU A 108 2.33 -8.68 -8.90
CA LEU A 108 3.42 -9.23 -9.70
C LEU A 108 2.96 -9.77 -11.07
N GLN A 109 1.69 -10.16 -11.19
CA GLN A 109 1.12 -10.67 -12.45
C GLN A 109 1.03 -9.59 -13.53
N ASP A 110 1.01 -8.31 -13.13
CA ASP A 110 0.93 -7.17 -14.04
C ASP A 110 2.31 -6.74 -14.55
N CYS A 111 3.39 -7.32 -14.03
CA CYS A 111 4.74 -7.15 -14.52
C CYS A 111 4.95 -7.97 -15.81
N VAL A 112 5.17 -7.27 -16.93
CA VAL A 112 5.39 -7.88 -18.25
C VAL A 112 6.69 -7.39 -18.85
N CYS A 113 7.34 -8.20 -19.68
CA CYS A 113 8.56 -7.79 -20.37
C CYS A 113 8.29 -6.64 -21.33
N LYS A 114 9.15 -5.62 -21.30
CA LYS A 114 9.13 -4.55 -22.31
C LYS A 114 9.35 -5.14 -23.71
N ARG A 115 8.89 -4.42 -24.74
CA ARG A 115 9.04 -4.85 -26.13
C ARG A 115 10.50 -5.18 -26.45
N GLY A 116 10.72 -6.34 -27.05
CA GLY A 116 12.05 -6.85 -27.41
C GLY A 116 12.66 -7.82 -26.40
N PHE A 117 12.00 -8.08 -25.27
CA PHE A 117 12.41 -9.04 -24.26
C PHE A 117 11.37 -10.16 -24.13
N VAL A 118 11.82 -11.38 -23.86
CA VAL A 118 10.97 -12.56 -23.74
C VAL A 118 11.02 -13.10 -22.31
N SER A 119 9.84 -13.43 -21.78
CA SER A 119 9.70 -14.07 -20.47
C SER A 119 10.20 -15.50 -20.51
N ASN A 120 11.26 -15.83 -19.77
CA ASN A 120 11.86 -17.16 -19.78
C ASN A 120 11.34 -18.12 -18.67
N GLY A 121 10.16 -17.85 -18.09
CA GLY A 121 9.64 -18.64 -16.96
C GLY A 121 8.21 -18.32 -16.53
N THR A 122 7.75 -19.00 -15.48
CA THR A 122 6.42 -18.81 -14.85
C THR A 122 6.49 -17.70 -13.79
N HIS A 123 5.89 -16.54 -14.07
CA HIS A 123 5.49 -15.38 -13.23
C HIS A 123 6.33 -14.93 -11.99
N ARG A 124 6.91 -15.83 -11.20
CA ARG A 124 7.67 -15.54 -9.98
C ARG A 124 9.16 -15.31 -10.22
N ASP A 125 9.70 -15.90 -11.29
CA ASP A 125 11.12 -15.84 -11.68
C ASP A 125 11.27 -15.37 -13.15
N THR A 126 10.34 -14.56 -13.63
CA THR A 126 10.34 -14.11 -15.03
C THR A 126 11.52 -13.18 -15.26
N VAL A 127 12.62 -13.73 -15.78
CA VAL A 127 13.72 -12.94 -16.32
C VAL A 127 13.30 -12.53 -17.74
N CYS A 128 13.42 -11.24 -18.00
CA CYS A 128 13.22 -10.69 -19.33
C CYS A 128 14.58 -10.68 -20.03
N ALA A 129 14.74 -11.57 -21.01
CA ALA A 129 15.97 -11.74 -21.80
C ALA A 129 15.73 -11.48 -23.29
#